data_AF-A0A9P5PPR3-F1
#
_entry.id   AF-A0A9P5PPR3-F1
#
_cell.length_a   1.000
_cell.length_b   1.000
_cell.length_c   1.000
_cell.angle_alpha   90.00
_cell.angle_beta   90.00
_cell.angle_gamma   90.00
#
_symmetry.space_group_name_H-M   'P 1'
#
loop_
_entity.id
_entity.type
_entity.pdbx_description
1 polymer ?
#
loop_
_entity_poly.entity_id
_entity_poly.type
_entity_poly.pdbx_seq_one_letter_code
_entity_poly.pdbx_strand_id
1 'polypeptide(L)'
;MISTSSTPLVAAILSLAAILWYRNAQRYPAPLPPGPKAYPLIGNIFDLPQSQLWSTFRKWADAYGSIVHVSAFGQRIIVLNDAQYATEMLDKKSRIYSDRPKLTMAGKLVGWDEGPALSQFGERRWSEYRRLLNQFMGTRSKIESFYDVLQQETDAYLENILNDSQNWQKYTRRRYCSHVGVWIQNIRE
;
A
#
# COMPACT_ATOMS: atom_id res chain seq x y z
N MET A 1 -42.53 -29.31 -24.35
CA MET A 1 -42.16 -27.99 -23.77
C MET A 1 -40.93 -28.19 -22.91
N ILE A 2 -39.74 -28.09 -23.51
CA ILE A 2 -38.47 -28.23 -22.78
C ILE A 2 -38.20 -26.86 -22.15
N SER A 3 -38.09 -26.80 -20.83
CA SER A 3 -38.03 -25.55 -20.08
C SER A 3 -36.83 -24.71 -20.51
N THR A 4 -37.08 -23.58 -21.17
CA THR A 4 -36.07 -22.59 -21.59
C THR A 4 -35.42 -21.86 -20.40
N SER A 5 -35.88 -22.09 -19.16
CA SER A 5 -35.37 -21.47 -17.94
C SER A 5 -34.07 -22.07 -17.42
N SER A 6 -33.68 -23.29 -17.83
CA SER A 6 -32.49 -23.97 -17.31
C SER A 6 -31.22 -23.74 -18.13
N THR A 7 -31.33 -23.33 -19.40
CA THR A 7 -30.19 -23.04 -20.28
C THR A 7 -29.31 -21.86 -19.83
N PRO A 8 -29.82 -20.73 -19.32
CA PRO A 8 -28.95 -19.65 -18.84
C PRO A 8 -28.17 -20.05 -17.58
N LEU A 9 -28.75 -20.89 -16.71
CA LEU A 9 -28.09 -21.38 -15.50
C LEU A 9 -26.92 -22.30 -15.83
N VAL A 10 -27.11 -23.23 -16.78
CA VAL A 10 -26.04 -24.13 -17.23
C VAL A 10 -24.91 -23.33 -17.91
N ALA A 11 -25.24 -22.34 -18.74
CA ALA A 11 -24.24 -21.46 -19.36
C ALA A 11 -23.47 -20.61 -18.32
N ALA A 12 -24.15 -20.13 -17.28
CA ALA A 12 -23.51 -19.40 -16.19
C ALA A 12 -22.56 -20.28 -15.37
N ILE A 13 -22.95 -21.54 -15.10
CA ILE A 13 -22.11 -22.50 -14.37
C ILE A 13 -20.88 -22.89 -15.20
N LEU A 14 -21.06 -23.14 -16.51
CA LEU A 14 -19.96 -23.46 -17.42
C LEU A 14 -18.99 -22.29 -17.60
N SER A 15 -19.49 -21.06 -17.70
CA SER A 15 -18.64 -19.87 -17.79
C SER A 15 -17.90 -19.62 -16.48
N LEU A 16 -18.54 -19.78 -15.32
CA LEU A 16 -17.89 -19.71 -14.02
C LEU A 16 -16.81 -20.79 -13.86
N ALA A 17 -17.10 -22.04 -14.27
CA ALA A 17 -16.14 -23.13 -14.24
C ALA A 17 -14.95 -22.88 -15.18
N ALA A 18 -15.19 -22.35 -16.38
CA ALA A 18 -14.14 -21.96 -17.32
C ALA A 18 -13.27 -20.82 -16.77
N ILE A 19 -13.88 -19.81 -16.13
CA ILE A 19 -13.15 -18.72 -15.46
C ILE A 19 -12.30 -19.26 -14.31
N LEU A 20 -12.86 -20.12 -13.46
CA LEU A 20 -12.14 -20.75 -12.35
C LEU A 20 -10.98 -21.63 -12.86
N TRP A 21 -11.21 -22.42 -13.90
CA TRP A 21 -10.19 -23.26 -14.52
C TRP A 21 -9.09 -22.41 -15.14
N TYR A 22 -9.42 -21.38 -15.92
CA TYR A 22 -8.45 -20.47 -16.53
C TYR A 22 -7.60 -19.76 -15.47
N ARG A 23 -8.23 -19.28 -14.38
CA ARG A 23 -7.50 -18.64 -13.27
C ARG A 23 -6.60 -19.61 -12.51
N ASN A 24 -6.98 -20.87 -12.38
CA ASN A 24 -6.16 -21.89 -11.72
C ASN A 24 -5.09 -22.46 -12.66
N ALA A 25 -5.33 -22.44 -13.97
CA ALA A 25 -4.43 -22.87 -15.03
C ALA A 25 -3.34 -21.84 -15.34
N GLN A 26 -3.50 -20.58 -14.90
CA GLN A 26 -2.42 -19.61 -14.73
C GLN A 26 -1.45 -20.15 -13.66
N ARG A 27 -0.65 -21.15 -14.06
CA ARG A 27 0.42 -21.73 -13.26
C ARG A 27 1.58 -20.76 -13.26
N TYR A 28 2.05 -20.45 -12.06
CA TYR A 28 3.24 -19.64 -11.86
C TYR A 28 4.45 -20.55 -11.83
N PRO A 29 5.61 -20.08 -12.31
CA PRO A 29 6.80 -20.91 -12.48
C PRO A 29 7.39 -21.45 -11.17
N ALA A 30 6.97 -20.94 -10.01
CA ALA A 30 7.47 -21.35 -8.70
C ALA A 30 6.32 -21.67 -7.73
N PRO A 31 6.51 -22.66 -6.82
CA PRO A 31 5.59 -22.91 -5.72
C PRO A 31 5.49 -21.66 -4.82
N LEU A 32 4.26 -21.31 -4.45
CA LEU A 32 4.02 -20.18 -3.57
C LEU A 32 4.45 -20.52 -2.13
N PRO A 33 4.88 -19.52 -1.34
CA PRO A 33 5.16 -19.74 0.07
C PRO A 33 3.90 -20.19 0.82
N PRO A 34 4.05 -20.83 1.99
CA PRO A 34 2.91 -21.27 2.81
C PRO A 34 2.06 -20.08 3.25
N GLY A 35 0.77 -20.31 3.47
CA GLY A 35 -0.13 -19.28 3.95
C GLY A 35 -1.57 -19.75 4.16
N PRO A 36 -2.43 -18.89 4.71
CA PRO A 36 -3.83 -19.22 4.97
C PRO A 36 -4.55 -19.59 3.66
N LYS A 37 -5.45 -20.58 3.72
CA LYS A 37 -6.15 -21.08 2.53
C LYS A 37 -7.06 -20.00 1.94
N ALA A 38 -6.78 -19.61 0.70
CA ALA A 38 -7.57 -18.63 -0.03
C ALA A 38 -8.92 -19.21 -0.48
N TYR A 39 -10.02 -18.47 -0.31
CA TYR A 39 -11.30 -18.82 -0.92
C TYR A 39 -11.28 -18.57 -2.44
N PRO A 40 -12.00 -19.37 -3.25
CA PRO A 40 -12.13 -19.11 -4.68
C PRO A 40 -12.77 -17.73 -4.93
N LEU A 41 -12.29 -17.02 -5.96
CA LEU A 41 -12.62 -15.62 -6.33
C LEU A 41 -12.19 -14.52 -5.35
N ILE A 42 -12.50 -14.64 -4.06
CA ILE A 42 -12.35 -13.57 -3.05
C ILE A 42 -10.93 -13.56 -2.46
N GLY A 43 -10.33 -14.74 -2.27
CA GLY A 43 -9.07 -14.90 -1.55
C GLY A 43 -9.26 -14.94 -0.03
N ASN A 44 -8.28 -14.40 0.69
CA ASN A 44 -8.16 -14.29 2.15
C ASN A 44 -8.61 -12.91 2.68
N ILE A 45 -9.51 -12.22 1.99
CA ILE A 45 -9.93 -10.86 2.40
C ILE A 45 -10.53 -10.87 3.81
N PHE A 46 -11.29 -11.91 4.14
CA PHE A 46 -11.86 -12.07 5.48
C PHE A 46 -10.79 -12.34 6.55
N ASP A 47 -9.64 -12.88 6.16
CA ASP A 47 -8.52 -13.12 7.07
C ASP A 47 -7.62 -11.88 7.21
N LEU A 48 -7.73 -10.89 6.32
CA LEU A 48 -6.99 -9.64 6.39
C LEU A 48 -7.68 -8.69 7.38
N PRO A 49 -7.05 -8.40 8.53
CA PRO A 49 -7.66 -7.54 9.53
C PRO A 49 -7.64 -6.08 9.06
N GLN A 50 -8.71 -5.34 9.29
CA GLN A 50 -8.76 -3.90 8.99
C GLN A 50 -8.03 -3.04 10.03
N SER A 51 -7.80 -3.59 11.22
CA SER A 51 -7.07 -2.95 12.32
C SER A 51 -5.99 -3.88 12.86
N GLN A 52 -4.90 -3.32 13.38
CA GLN A 52 -3.81 -4.09 14.01
C GLN A 52 -3.18 -5.18 13.12
N LEU A 53 -2.94 -4.86 11.85
CA LEU A 53 -2.32 -5.77 10.86
C LEU A 53 -1.08 -6.51 11.39
N TRP A 54 -0.24 -5.82 12.17
CA TRP A 54 0.97 -6.39 12.77
C TRP A 54 0.70 -7.60 13.68
N SER A 55 -0.42 -7.62 14.40
CA SER A 55 -0.76 -8.72 15.31
C SER A 55 -1.10 -9.99 14.53
N THR A 56 -1.90 -9.85 13.46
CA THR A 56 -2.27 -10.99 12.62
C THR A 56 -1.09 -11.48 11.79
N PHE A 57 -0.26 -10.58 11.26
CA PHE A 57 0.96 -10.96 10.55
C PHE A 57 1.92 -11.74 11.45
N ARG A 58 2.04 -11.34 12.72
CA ARG A 58 2.81 -12.10 13.72
C ARG A 58 2.25 -13.50 13.94
N LYS A 59 0.92 -13.65 14.10
CA LYS A 59 0.28 -14.97 14.24
C LYS A 59 0.53 -15.86 13.03
N TRP A 60 0.49 -15.29 11.83
CA TRP A 60 0.84 -16.03 10.62
C TRP A 60 2.32 -16.39 10.55
N ALA A 61 3.20 -15.54 11.07
CA ALA A 61 4.63 -15.84 11.18
C ALA A 61 4.85 -17.09 12.03
N ASP A 62 4.16 -17.17 13.18
CA ASP A 62 4.27 -18.31 14.10
C ASP A 62 3.67 -19.60 13.49
N ALA A 63 2.63 -19.49 12.65
CA ALA A 63 1.94 -20.64 12.04
C ALA A 63 2.56 -21.16 10.73
N TYR A 64 3.06 -20.25 9.88
CA TYR A 64 3.48 -20.56 8.50
C TYR A 64 4.96 -20.23 8.24
N GLY A 65 5.61 -19.49 9.14
CA GLY A 65 7.03 -19.12 9.03
C GLY A 65 7.27 -17.69 8.57
N SER A 66 8.52 -17.40 8.21
CA SER A 66 9.03 -16.05 7.94
C SER A 66 8.46 -15.38 6.68
N ILE A 67 7.99 -16.16 5.71
CA ILE A 67 7.42 -15.67 4.44
C ILE A 67 6.04 -16.29 4.27
N VAL A 68 5.01 -15.44 4.21
CA VAL A 68 3.61 -15.86 4.13
C VAL A 68 2.97 -15.35 2.86
N HIS A 69 2.24 -16.23 2.16
CA HIS A 69 1.44 -15.86 0.99
C HIS A 69 -0.03 -15.66 1.34
N VAL A 70 -0.61 -14.54 0.89
CA VAL A 70 -2.02 -14.20 1.07
C VAL A 70 -2.58 -13.71 -0.26
N SER A 71 -3.84 -13.99 -0.57
CA SER A 71 -4.48 -13.43 -1.77
C SER A 71 -5.67 -12.54 -1.42
N ALA A 72 -5.86 -11.43 -2.13
CA ALA A 72 -7.02 -10.55 -1.99
C ALA A 72 -7.50 -10.09 -3.37
N PHE A 73 -8.76 -10.35 -3.73
CA PHE A 73 -9.35 -9.96 -5.03
C PHE A 73 -8.49 -10.35 -6.25
N GLY A 74 -7.82 -11.51 -6.18
CA GLY A 74 -6.92 -11.97 -7.24
C GLY A 74 -5.54 -11.30 -7.27
N GLN A 75 -5.28 -10.31 -6.42
CA GLN A 75 -3.94 -9.85 -6.10
C GLN A 75 -3.31 -10.80 -5.08
N ARG A 76 -2.00 -10.99 -5.19
CA ARG A 76 -1.22 -11.80 -4.25
C ARG A 76 -0.33 -10.87 -3.44
N ILE A 77 -0.35 -11.07 -2.14
CA ILE A 77 0.36 -10.29 -1.16
C ILE A 77 1.33 -11.24 -0.48
N ILE A 78 2.62 -10.88 -0.50
CA ILE A 78 3.66 -11.61 0.21
C ILE A 78 3.98 -10.81 1.46
N VAL A 79 3.80 -11.43 2.63
CA VAL A 79 4.11 -10.84 3.93
C VAL A 79 5.48 -11.36 4.37
N LEU A 80 6.40 -10.44 4.61
CA LEU A 80 7.74 -10.73 5.13
C LEU A 80 7.76 -10.41 6.63
N ASN A 81 7.94 -11.44 7.46
CA ASN A 81 7.96 -11.28 8.92
C ASN A 81 9.38 -11.16 9.50
N ASP A 82 10.41 -11.52 8.73
CA ASP A 82 11.82 -11.40 9.13
C ASP A 82 12.44 -10.12 8.54
N ALA A 83 13.18 -9.40 9.38
CA ALA A 83 13.93 -8.21 8.98
C ALA A 83 15.01 -8.54 7.95
N GLN A 84 15.68 -9.70 8.05
CA GLN A 84 16.73 -10.09 7.11
C GLN A 84 16.17 -10.25 5.68
N TYR A 85 15.05 -10.95 5.54
CA TYR A 85 14.38 -11.11 4.25
C TYR A 85 13.81 -9.78 3.75
N ALA A 86 13.27 -8.94 4.64
CA ALA A 86 12.78 -7.61 4.26
C ALA A 86 13.92 -6.75 3.68
N THR A 87 15.10 -6.71 4.31
CA THR A 87 16.25 -5.97 3.78
C THR A 87 16.78 -6.59 2.48
N GLU A 88 16.88 -7.92 2.40
CA GLU A 88 17.40 -8.57 1.18
C GLU A 88 16.48 -8.36 -0.02
N MET A 89 15.17 -8.45 0.18
CA MET A 89 14.20 -8.30 -0.90
C MET A 89 13.88 -6.84 -1.19
N LEU A 90 13.47 -6.06 -0.19
CA LEU A 90 12.94 -4.71 -0.43
C LEU A 90 14.04 -3.67 -0.64
N ASP A 91 15.22 -3.84 -0.03
CA ASP A 91 16.32 -2.87 -0.15
C ASP A 91 17.32 -3.30 -1.23
N LYS A 92 18.01 -4.44 -1.03
CA LYS A 92 19.04 -4.92 -1.96
C LYS A 92 18.48 -5.25 -3.36
N LYS A 93 17.26 -5.78 -3.42
CA LYS A 93 16.55 -6.12 -4.68
C LYS A 93 15.43 -5.12 -5.00
N SER A 94 15.51 -3.89 -4.47
CA SER A 94 14.51 -2.83 -4.67
C SER A 94 14.11 -2.64 -6.12
N ARG A 95 15.05 -2.65 -7.07
CA ARG A 95 14.78 -2.49 -8.52
C ARG A 95 13.85 -3.55 -9.11
N ILE A 96 13.77 -4.73 -8.51
CA ILE A 96 12.94 -5.84 -9.00
C ILE A 96 11.55 -5.82 -8.34
N TYR A 97 11.47 -5.45 -7.05
CA TYR A 97 10.25 -5.58 -6.25
C TYR A 97 9.53 -4.27 -5.92
N SER A 98 10.11 -3.10 -6.22
CA SER A 98 9.56 -1.80 -5.83
C SER A 98 8.51 -1.22 -6.77
N ASP A 99 8.10 -1.94 -7.82
CA ASP A 99 7.06 -1.45 -8.72
C ASP A 99 5.69 -1.37 -8.04
N ARG A 100 4.96 -0.29 -8.35
CA ARG A 100 3.62 -0.04 -7.80
C ARG A 100 2.55 -0.72 -8.65
N PRO A 101 1.50 -1.29 -8.04
CA PRO A 101 0.39 -1.86 -8.80
C PRO A 101 -0.29 -0.76 -9.63
N LYS A 102 -0.63 -1.08 -10.89
CA LYS A 102 -1.34 -0.17 -11.78
C LYS A 102 -2.80 -0.03 -11.34
N LEU A 103 -3.10 1.08 -10.67
CA LEU A 103 -4.46 1.42 -10.26
C LEU A 103 -5.12 2.23 -11.39
N THR A 104 -6.02 1.64 -12.17
CA THR A 104 -6.64 2.34 -13.32
C THR A 104 -7.42 3.58 -12.91
N MET A 105 -8.19 3.51 -11.81
CA MET A 105 -8.96 4.63 -11.31
C MET A 105 -8.05 5.73 -10.73
N ALA A 106 -7.23 5.39 -9.74
CA ALA A 106 -6.39 6.37 -9.05
C ALA A 106 -5.20 6.86 -9.91
N GLY A 107 -4.54 5.95 -10.62
CA GLY A 107 -3.44 6.26 -11.53
C GLY A 107 -3.96 6.88 -12.81
N LYS A 108 -4.39 6.06 -13.77
CA LYS A 108 -4.62 6.49 -15.16
C LYS A 108 -5.72 7.54 -15.34
N LEU A 109 -6.80 7.49 -14.57
CA LEU A 109 -7.93 8.41 -14.74
C LEU A 109 -7.77 9.70 -13.93
N VAL A 110 -7.29 9.60 -12.69
CA VAL A 110 -7.08 10.78 -11.81
C VAL A 110 -5.69 11.41 -12.02
N GLY A 111 -4.77 10.68 -12.66
CA GLY A 111 -3.41 11.12 -12.98
C GLY A 111 -2.41 10.97 -11.83
N TRP A 112 -2.69 10.17 -10.79
CA TRP A 112 -1.73 10.02 -9.67
C TRP A 112 -0.50 9.18 -10.03
N ASP A 113 -0.54 8.42 -11.12
CA ASP A 113 0.59 7.68 -11.67
C ASP A 113 1.68 8.59 -12.24
N GLU A 114 1.33 9.82 -12.61
CA GLU A 114 2.27 10.88 -12.95
C GLU A 114 3.00 11.43 -11.71
N GLY A 115 2.42 11.32 -10.51
CA GLY A 115 3.04 11.79 -9.28
C GLY A 115 4.06 10.82 -8.66
N PRO A 116 4.90 11.29 -7.73
CA PRO A 116 5.94 10.45 -7.10
C PRO A 116 5.39 9.24 -6.34
N ALA A 117 4.15 9.32 -5.83
CA ALA A 117 3.54 8.29 -5.00
C ALA A 117 3.19 7.00 -5.77
N LEU A 118 2.68 7.11 -7.00
CA LEU A 118 2.29 5.97 -7.85
C LEU A 118 3.14 5.82 -9.11
N SER A 119 4.16 6.65 -9.31
CA SER A 119 5.13 6.49 -10.40
C SER A 119 5.82 5.11 -10.34
N GLN A 120 6.01 4.49 -11.51
CA GLN A 120 6.67 3.19 -11.63
C GLN A 120 8.18 3.34 -11.38
N PHE A 121 8.80 2.35 -10.72
CA PHE A 121 10.19 2.44 -10.28
C PHE A 121 11.17 2.45 -11.47
N GLY A 122 10.84 1.71 -12.54
CA GLY A 122 11.67 1.63 -13.75
C GLY A 122 11.65 2.86 -14.65
N GLU A 123 10.75 3.82 -14.42
CA GLU A 123 10.63 5.01 -15.27
C GLU A 123 11.66 6.08 -14.87
N ARG A 124 12.23 6.78 -15.86
CA ARG A 124 13.14 7.93 -15.63
C ARG A 124 12.55 8.95 -14.65
N ARG A 125 11.23 9.13 -14.71
CA ARG A 125 10.47 10.07 -13.90
C ARG A 125 10.65 9.84 -12.40
N TRP A 126 10.70 8.58 -11.94
CA TRP A 126 10.91 8.26 -10.53
C TRP A 126 12.27 8.73 -10.01
N SER A 127 13.33 8.52 -10.81
CA SER A 127 14.67 8.98 -10.50
C SER A 127 14.77 10.50 -10.45
N GLU A 128 14.09 11.21 -11.36
CA GLU A 128 14.01 12.67 -11.34
C GLU A 128 13.27 13.17 -10.10
N TYR A 129 12.14 12.56 -9.71
CA TYR A 129 11.44 12.91 -8.46
C TYR A 129 12.34 12.74 -7.24
N ARG A 130 13.08 11.62 -7.14
CA ARG A 130 14.02 11.43 -6.04
C ARG A 130 15.15 12.44 -6.05
N ARG A 131 15.67 12.80 -7.23
CA ARG A 131 16.71 13.83 -7.36
C ARG A 131 16.19 15.17 -6.83
N LEU A 132 14.99 15.57 -7.23
CA LEU A 132 14.36 16.81 -6.77
C LEU A 132 14.08 16.77 -5.27
N LEU A 133 13.45 15.70 -4.75
CA LEU A 133 13.17 15.54 -3.32
C LEU A 133 14.46 15.58 -2.48
N ASN A 134 15.54 14.96 -2.95
CA ASN A 134 16.83 15.02 -2.29
C ASN A 134 17.45 16.42 -2.28
N GLN A 135 17.13 17.31 -3.24
CA GLN A 135 17.59 18.70 -3.19
C GLN A 135 16.91 19.49 -2.07
N PHE A 136 15.64 19.18 -1.76
CA PHE A 136 14.88 19.86 -0.71
C PHE A 136 15.09 19.24 0.67
N MET A 137 15.25 17.92 0.77
CA MET A 137 15.28 17.19 2.05
C MET A 137 16.59 16.41 2.31
N GLY A 138 17.53 16.40 1.37
CA GLY A 138 18.71 15.54 1.45
C GLY A 138 19.82 16.05 2.37
N THR A 139 19.83 17.35 2.71
CA THR A 139 20.88 17.96 3.52
C THR A 139 20.32 18.50 4.82
N ARG A 140 21.04 18.27 5.92
CA ARG A 140 20.69 18.78 7.26
C ARG A 140 20.40 20.28 7.27
N SER A 141 21.23 21.08 6.61
CA SER A 141 21.04 22.54 6.49
C SER A 141 19.69 22.94 5.86
N LYS A 142 19.19 22.18 4.88
CA LYS A 142 17.87 22.43 4.29
C LYS A 142 16.75 22.07 5.26
N ILE A 143 16.89 20.97 5.98
CA ILE A 143 15.94 20.58 7.03
C ILE A 143 15.90 21.63 8.15
N GLU A 144 17.06 22.17 8.54
CA GLU A 144 17.18 23.23 9.56
C GLU A 144 16.47 24.52 9.17
N SER A 145 16.42 24.87 7.87
CA SER A 145 15.64 26.03 7.41
C SER A 145 14.13 25.91 7.67
N PHE A 146 13.62 24.70 7.90
CA PHE A 146 12.21 24.48 8.27
C PHE A 146 11.96 24.48 9.79
N TYR A 147 13.01 24.62 10.61
CA TYR A 147 12.88 24.51 12.07
C TYR A 147 11.98 25.61 12.65
N ASP A 148 12.07 26.83 12.17
CA ASP A 148 11.23 27.93 12.67
C ASP A 148 9.74 27.65 12.44
N VAL A 149 9.39 27.16 11.24
CA VAL A 149 8.02 26.75 10.89
C VAL A 149 7.57 25.55 11.73
N LEU A 150 8.44 24.54 11.88
CA LEU A 150 8.16 23.37 12.71
C LEU A 150 7.97 23.74 14.18
N GLN A 151 8.72 24.72 14.68
CA GLN A 151 8.63 25.21 16.05
C GLN A 151 7.29 25.92 16.27
N GLN A 152 6.90 26.84 15.39
CA GLN A 152 5.61 27.54 15.49
C GLN A 152 4.41 26.57 15.48
N GLU A 153 4.41 25.59 14.56
CA GLU A 153 3.37 24.55 14.54
C GLU A 153 3.42 23.65 15.78
N THR A 154 4.60 23.47 16.39
CA THR A 154 4.76 22.73 17.63
C THR A 154 4.18 23.48 18.82
N ASP A 155 4.49 24.76 18.95
CA ASP A 155 4.02 25.61 20.03
C ASP A 155 2.49 25.70 19.99
N ALA A 156 1.91 25.97 18.81
CA ALA A 156 0.47 25.97 18.62
C ALA A 156 -0.17 24.61 18.95
N TYR A 157 0.48 23.49 18.59
CA TYR A 157 0.00 22.15 18.94
C TYR A 157 0.02 21.90 20.45
N LEU A 158 1.08 22.31 21.14
CA LEU A 158 1.23 22.15 22.58
C LEU A 158 0.21 22.99 23.35
N GLU A 159 0.01 24.25 22.96
CA GLU A 159 -1.03 25.11 23.55
C GLU A 159 -2.43 24.50 23.41
N ASN A 160 -2.74 23.96 22.23
CA ASN A 160 -4.03 23.30 21.98
C ASN A 160 -4.22 22.06 22.87
N ILE A 161 -3.17 21.27 23.10
CA ILE A 161 -3.23 20.10 24.00
C ILE A 161 -3.34 20.50 25.47
N LEU A 162 -2.65 21.57 25.88
CA LEU A 162 -2.75 22.09 27.25
C LEU A 162 -4.17 22.58 27.55
N ASN A 163 -4.82 23.22 26.58
CA ASN A 163 -6.18 23.72 26.72
C ASN A 163 -7.25 22.61 26.63
N ASP A 164 -7.03 21.58 25.81
CA ASP A 164 -7.96 20.46 25.63
C ASP A 164 -7.20 19.13 25.46
N SER A 165 -6.89 18.52 26.61
CA SER A 165 -6.15 17.26 26.66
C SER A 165 -6.97 16.06 26.21
N GLN A 166 -8.31 16.15 26.21
CA GLN A 166 -9.19 15.03 25.85
C GLN A 166 -9.25 14.84 24.34
N ASN A 167 -9.14 15.91 23.55
CA ASN A 167 -9.21 15.86 22.08
C ASN A 167 -7.83 15.85 21.39
N TRP A 168 -6.77 15.39 22.06
CA TRP A 168 -5.40 15.37 21.53
C TRP A 168 -5.30 14.77 20.11
N GLN A 169 -6.04 13.69 19.82
CA GLN A 169 -6.07 13.03 18.51
C GLN A 169 -6.46 13.97 17.37
N LYS A 170 -7.41 14.87 17.61
CA LYS A 170 -7.86 15.87 16.64
C LYS A 170 -6.74 16.86 16.33
N TYR A 171 -6.06 17.34 17.36
CA TYR A 171 -4.93 18.26 17.23
C TYR A 171 -3.73 17.60 16.56
N THR A 172 -3.46 16.34 16.86
CA THR A 172 -2.42 15.55 16.20
C THR A 172 -2.73 15.43 14.72
N ARG A 173 -3.97 15.06 14.34
CA ARG A 173 -4.38 14.98 12.94
C ARG A 173 -4.27 16.33 12.23
N ARG A 174 -4.68 17.42 12.89
CA ARG A 174 -4.56 18.78 12.34
C ARG A 174 -3.10 19.13 12.05
N ARG A 175 -2.18 18.86 12.99
CA ARG A 175 -0.74 19.11 12.83
C ARG A 175 -0.15 18.38 11.62
N TYR A 176 -0.55 17.13 11.38
CA TYR A 176 -0.10 16.39 10.19
C TYR A 176 -0.60 17.03 8.88
N CYS A 177 -1.84 17.54 8.86
CA CYS A 177 -2.43 18.16 7.67
C CYS A 177 -1.98 19.60 7.43
N SER A 178 -1.74 20.41 8.49
CA SER A 178 -1.29 21.80 8.38
C SER A 178 0.10 21.88 7.76
N HIS A 179 0.98 20.93 8.11
CA HIS A 179 2.32 20.86 7.55
C HIS A 179 2.29 20.84 6.01
N VAL A 180 1.44 20.03 5.38
CA VAL A 180 1.33 19.97 3.91
C VAL A 180 0.85 21.31 3.30
N GLY A 181 -0.04 22.03 3.99
CA GLY A 181 -0.56 23.32 3.53
C GLY A 181 0.49 24.44 3.55
N VAL A 182 1.28 24.52 4.62
CA VAL A 182 2.35 25.51 4.76
C VAL A 182 3.45 25.27 3.73
N TRP A 183 3.76 24.00 3.42
CA TRP A 183 4.71 23.66 2.35
C TRP A 183 4.24 24.10 0.96
N ILE A 184 2.93 24.03 0.66
CA ILE A 184 2.40 24.48 -0.64
C ILE A 184 2.43 26.01 -0.76
N GLN A 185 2.21 26.74 0.33
CA GLN A 185 2.31 28.20 0.33
C GLN A 185 3.76 28.68 0.18
N ASN A 186 4.72 28.04 0.86
CA ASN A 186 6.12 28.43 0.82
C ASN A 186 6.87 28.03 -0.47
N ILE A 187 6.29 27.16 -1.31
CA ILE A 187 6.82 26.83 -2.65
C ILE A 187 6.33 27.83 -3.70
N ARG A 188 5.31 28.63 -3.39
CA ARG A 188 4.68 29.58 -4.34
C ARG A 188 5.28 30.98 -4.30
N GLU A 189 6.14 31.25 -3.31
CA GLU A 189 6.96 32.46 -3.18
C GLU A 189 8.38 32.17 -3.67
#